data_AF-A0A831XX37-F1
#
_entry.id   AF-A0A831XX37-F1
#
_cell.length_a   1.000
_cell.length_b   1.000
_cell.length_c   1.000
_cell.angle_alpha   90.00
_cell.angle_beta   90.00
_cell.angle_gamma   90.00
#
_symmetry.space_group_name_H-M   'P 1'
#
loop_
_entity.id
_entity.type
_entity.pdbx_description
1 polymer ?
#
loop_
_entity_poly.entity_id
_entity_poly.type
_entity_poly.pdbx_seq_one_letter_code
_entity_poly.pdbx_strand_id
1 'polypeptide(L)'
;MQSIELAVVGFVMVFFIAITFYVAGNLSAQPQASQAELNVLAQQILQRITAYSAYNLSQDVGVANPSAPGYLSDYAIDYLAMASAQLSGYPTCDVWNSHSTLASTVGTAVYMAGYGYVIPNLIQGTLNLTAIARNLFGNNYNKYDVEIQIKPLVRLAVCPYVTAGGVKFMNNASSVCRQFYNAAGGLLANGAVYIVARGAGSYPSGRVASTVYYCTTSQCYPPYTSTTNLNYSLSQVGGYYYSYAKAAMPPYVSYSQVAGLQSALVVYAQKIDYPYSAAYYVFNATSVSLIYGAPLPGAVSTTLYLIHDADYVQPGSNLPCDGRLNSNAQGRQSLGIRYISLYTGYAFTIYGSNIMLNPGTGNSPVKVLQCSQCTSSAHCTACWLNLPTNTLLALAYVTPSSSSPNIPQAALVPIPLFPAPPATDVDIKTWYRWGFYNTPQTYASSASGVFNSLTTTYLVNVTVYEYPSPMR
;
A
#
# COMPACT_ATOMS: atom_id res chain seq x y z
N MET A 1 -45.05 -32.98 65.37
CA MET A 1 -44.87 -32.45 64.00
C MET A 1 -43.86 -31.31 63.94
N GLN A 2 -43.78 -30.42 64.95
CA GLN A 2 -42.86 -29.27 64.95
C GLN A 2 -41.34 -29.58 64.91
N SER A 3 -40.90 -30.75 65.41
CA SER A 3 -39.46 -31.10 65.47
C SER A 3 -38.88 -31.64 64.15
N ILE A 4 -39.72 -32.20 63.28
CA ILE A 4 -39.30 -32.70 61.96
C ILE A 4 -39.22 -31.55 60.95
N GLU A 5 -40.16 -30.61 61.01
CA GLU A 5 -40.16 -29.42 60.16
C GLU A 5 -38.91 -28.55 60.36
N LEU A 6 -38.46 -28.37 61.61
CA LEU A 6 -37.24 -27.61 61.91
C LEU A 6 -35.97 -28.28 61.37
N ALA A 7 -35.90 -29.61 61.43
CA ALA A 7 -34.79 -30.39 60.93
C ALA A 7 -34.73 -30.36 59.39
N VAL A 8 -35.88 -30.46 58.72
CA VAL A 8 -35.98 -30.38 57.26
C VAL A 8 -35.61 -28.98 56.76
N VAL A 9 -36.11 -27.92 57.42
CA VAL A 9 -35.76 -26.53 57.06
C VAL A 9 -34.27 -26.25 57.28
N GLY A 10 -33.69 -26.75 58.37
CA GLY A 10 -32.25 -26.63 58.63
C GLY A 10 -31.40 -27.34 57.57
N PHE A 11 -31.79 -28.55 57.17
CA PHE A 11 -31.07 -29.31 56.15
C PHE A 11 -31.17 -28.66 54.77
N VAL A 12 -32.35 -28.15 54.41
CA VAL A 12 -32.57 -27.44 53.14
C VAL A 12 -31.78 -26.13 53.09
N MET A 13 -31.72 -25.36 54.19
CA MET A 13 -30.92 -24.13 54.23
C MET A 13 -29.42 -24.40 54.15
N VAL A 14 -28.89 -25.40 54.88
CA VAL A 14 -27.47 -25.75 54.81
C VAL A 14 -27.11 -26.27 53.41
N PHE A 15 -27.99 -27.06 52.80
CA PHE A 15 -27.82 -27.53 51.42
C PHE A 15 -27.86 -26.38 50.40
N PHE A 16 -28.77 -25.42 50.57
CA PHE A 16 -28.80 -24.22 49.72
C PHE A 16 -27.55 -23.36 49.90
N ILE A 17 -27.07 -23.15 51.13
CA ILE A 17 -25.84 -22.40 51.39
C ILE A 17 -24.64 -23.12 50.76
N ALA A 18 -24.53 -24.44 50.94
CA ALA A 18 -23.45 -25.24 50.35
C ALA A 18 -23.49 -25.23 48.81
N ILE A 19 -24.67 -25.35 48.19
CA ILE A 19 -24.83 -25.22 46.74
C ILE A 19 -24.50 -23.80 46.30
N THR A 20 -24.91 -22.76 47.03
CA THR A 20 -24.64 -21.37 46.65
C THR A 20 -23.15 -21.07 46.72
N PHE A 21 -22.42 -21.57 47.72
CA PHE A 21 -20.96 -21.46 47.78
C PHE A 21 -20.23 -22.33 46.75
N TYR A 22 -20.75 -23.52 46.45
CA TYR A 22 -20.19 -24.39 45.41
C TYR A 22 -20.42 -23.84 44.00
N VAL A 23 -21.59 -23.25 43.75
CA VAL A 23 -21.97 -22.61 42.48
C VAL A 23 -21.33 -21.24 42.35
N ALA A 24 -21.25 -20.42 43.40
CA ALA A 24 -20.53 -19.13 43.37
C ALA A 24 -19.01 -19.30 43.33
N GLY A 25 -18.47 -20.38 43.91
CA GLY A 25 -17.05 -20.74 43.78
C GLY A 25 -16.69 -21.29 42.39
N ASN A 26 -17.65 -21.89 41.68
CA ASN A 26 -17.48 -22.40 40.31
C ASN A 26 -17.97 -21.43 39.21
N LEU A 27 -18.78 -20.42 39.55
CA LEU A 27 -18.99 -19.20 38.76
C LEU A 27 -17.76 -18.32 38.97
N SER A 28 -16.64 -18.85 38.49
CA SER A 28 -15.35 -18.20 38.54
C SER A 28 -15.48 -16.74 38.08
N ALA A 29 -14.99 -15.80 38.88
CA ALA A 29 -14.68 -14.45 38.42
C ALA A 29 -13.51 -14.47 37.42
N GLN A 30 -12.85 -15.63 37.25
CA GLN A 30 -11.69 -15.81 36.37
C GLN A 30 -11.95 -15.53 34.88
N PRO A 31 -13.07 -15.95 34.23
CA PRO A 31 -13.33 -15.65 32.83
C PRO A 31 -13.60 -14.16 32.61
N GLN A 32 -14.22 -13.48 33.58
CA GLN A 32 -14.47 -12.03 33.51
C GLN A 32 -13.18 -11.23 33.77
N ALA A 33 -12.35 -11.67 34.73
CA ALA A 33 -11.06 -11.04 35.01
C ALA A 33 -10.05 -11.26 33.87
N SER A 34 -9.94 -12.48 33.32
CA SER A 34 -9.07 -12.77 32.17
C SER A 34 -9.52 -12.03 30.92
N GLN A 35 -10.84 -11.93 30.68
CA GLN A 35 -11.36 -11.13 29.56
C GLN A 35 -11.05 -9.63 29.70
N ALA A 36 -11.12 -9.09 30.93
CA ALA A 36 -10.78 -7.70 31.21
C ALA A 36 -9.28 -7.44 31.01
N GLU A 37 -8.41 -8.34 31.48
CA GLU A 37 -6.96 -8.27 31.27
C GLU A 37 -6.60 -8.32 29.77
N LEU A 38 -7.23 -9.23 29.01
CA LEU A 38 -7.00 -9.33 27.57
C LEU A 38 -7.47 -8.07 26.81
N ASN A 39 -8.57 -7.45 27.26
CA ASN A 39 -9.03 -6.18 26.68
C ASN A 39 -8.02 -5.05 26.95
N VAL A 40 -7.49 -4.95 28.18
CA VAL A 40 -6.44 -3.98 28.51
C VAL A 40 -5.19 -4.22 27.67
N LEU A 41 -4.76 -5.48 27.49
CA LEU A 41 -3.63 -5.83 26.63
C LEU A 41 -3.89 -5.43 25.17
N ALA A 42 -5.07 -5.74 24.62
CA ALA A 42 -5.44 -5.37 23.25
C ALA A 42 -5.42 -3.84 23.04
N GLN A 43 -5.95 -3.07 24.01
CA GLN A 43 -5.92 -1.61 23.97
C GLN A 43 -4.50 -1.04 24.10
N GLN A 44 -3.66 -1.60 24.97
CA GLN A 44 -2.26 -1.18 25.11
C GLN A 44 -1.46 -1.46 23.83
N ILE A 45 -1.67 -2.61 23.19
CA ILE A 45 -1.05 -2.93 21.90
C ILE A 45 -1.54 -1.99 20.82
N LEU A 46 -2.86 -1.74 20.73
CA LEU A 46 -3.43 -0.77 19.78
C LEU A 46 -2.80 0.62 19.96
N GLN A 47 -2.65 1.10 21.19
CA GLN A 47 -1.98 2.37 21.50
C GLN A 47 -0.50 2.34 21.12
N ARG A 48 0.24 1.25 21.38
CA ARG A 48 1.65 1.12 21.01
C ARG A 48 1.89 1.07 19.49
N ILE A 49 0.96 0.49 18.72
CA ILE A 49 1.03 0.46 17.26
C ILE A 49 0.81 1.87 16.67
N THR A 50 0.00 2.69 17.34
CA THR A 50 -0.55 3.94 16.78
C THR A 50 0.09 5.21 17.37
N ALA A 51 0.71 5.12 18.56
CA ALA A 51 1.46 6.21 19.18
C ALA A 51 2.97 6.10 18.88
N TYR A 52 3.60 7.24 18.60
CA TYR A 52 5.05 7.34 18.40
C TYR A 52 5.83 6.77 19.60
N SER A 53 6.76 5.83 19.37
CA SER A 53 7.70 5.37 20.39
C SER A 53 9.15 5.58 19.90
N ALA A 54 9.90 6.40 20.63
CA ALA A 54 11.30 6.72 20.35
C ALA A 54 12.28 5.57 20.67
N TYR A 55 11.77 4.46 21.22
CA TYR A 55 12.55 3.28 21.56
C TYR A 55 12.32 2.18 20.53
N ASN A 56 13.45 1.71 19.99
CA ASN A 56 13.66 0.75 18.92
C ASN A 56 12.86 -0.58 19.04
N LEU A 57 11.55 -0.50 18.83
CA LEU A 57 10.60 -1.61 18.68
C LEU A 57 9.98 -1.64 17.27
N SER A 58 10.47 -0.79 16.37
CA SER A 58 9.93 -0.53 15.03
C SER A 58 10.64 -1.31 13.91
N GLN A 59 11.25 -2.45 14.20
CA GLN A 59 11.67 -3.35 13.12
C GLN A 59 10.60 -4.36 12.72
N ASP A 60 9.59 -4.65 13.56
CA ASP A 60 8.66 -5.75 13.20
C ASP A 60 7.17 -5.38 13.01
N VAL A 61 6.60 -4.33 13.62
CA VAL A 61 5.22 -3.84 13.26
C VAL A 61 5.04 -2.31 13.36
N GLY A 62 6.06 -1.53 13.72
CA GLY A 62 5.92 -0.09 14.00
C GLY A 62 5.51 0.74 12.78
N VAL A 63 4.23 1.10 12.67
CA VAL A 63 3.65 1.86 11.55
C VAL A 63 3.38 3.33 11.86
N ALA A 64 3.82 3.87 12.99
CA ALA A 64 3.67 5.30 13.29
C ALA A 64 4.60 6.16 12.41
N ASN A 65 4.17 7.37 12.03
CA ASN A 65 5.01 8.29 11.27
C ASN A 65 5.99 9.04 12.19
N PRO A 66 7.32 8.84 12.06
CA PRO A 66 8.31 9.48 12.92
C PRO A 66 8.37 11.01 12.71
N SER A 67 7.96 11.48 11.53
CA SER A 67 7.92 12.90 11.18
C SER A 67 6.57 13.57 11.46
N ALA A 68 5.55 12.80 11.88
CA ALA A 68 4.21 13.30 12.20
C ALA A 68 3.58 12.51 13.36
N PRO A 69 3.90 12.85 14.62
CA PRO A 69 3.37 12.16 15.79
C PRO A 69 1.83 12.12 15.78
N GLY A 70 1.25 10.95 16.02
CA GLY A 70 -0.21 10.72 15.99
C GLY A 70 -0.78 10.30 14.63
N TYR A 71 0.05 10.26 13.57
CA TYR A 71 -0.33 9.71 12.27
C TYR A 71 0.35 8.36 12.02
N LEU A 72 -0.33 7.51 11.25
CA LEU A 72 0.30 6.33 10.67
C LEU A 72 1.18 6.71 9.47
N SER A 73 2.30 6.00 9.32
CA SER A 73 3.19 6.01 8.17
C SER A 73 2.58 5.13 7.07
N ASP A 74 2.03 5.81 6.07
CA ASP A 74 1.55 5.20 4.83
C ASP A 74 2.59 4.24 4.22
N TYR A 75 3.86 4.63 4.23
CA TYR A 75 4.97 3.82 3.75
C TYR A 75 5.13 2.51 4.53
N ALA A 76 5.14 2.60 5.86
CA ALA A 76 5.31 1.42 6.71
C ALA A 76 4.16 0.44 6.52
N ILE A 77 2.93 0.95 6.31
CA ILE A 77 1.77 0.14 6.00
C ILE A 77 1.92 -0.57 4.66
N ASP A 78 2.41 0.08 3.60
CA ASP A 78 2.62 -0.57 2.28
C ASP A 78 3.62 -1.72 2.38
N TYR A 79 4.75 -1.50 3.07
CA TYR A 79 5.76 -2.53 3.31
C TYR A 79 5.24 -3.68 4.17
N LEU A 80 4.49 -3.35 5.23
CA LEU A 80 3.87 -4.34 6.11
C LEU A 80 2.80 -5.14 5.38
N ALA A 81 2.04 -4.51 4.50
CA ALA A 81 1.06 -5.16 3.64
C ALA A 81 1.74 -6.17 2.71
N MET A 82 2.88 -5.81 2.14
CA MET A 82 3.68 -6.71 1.33
C MET A 82 4.32 -7.86 2.11
N ALA A 83 4.81 -7.59 3.31
CA ALA A 83 5.43 -8.58 4.19
C ALA A 83 4.40 -9.52 4.82
N SER A 84 3.22 -9.02 5.19
CA SER A 84 2.10 -9.83 5.71
C SER A 84 1.44 -10.69 4.64
N ALA A 85 1.48 -10.23 3.38
CA ALA A 85 1.12 -11.06 2.23
C ALA A 85 2.29 -11.94 1.72
N GLN A 86 3.46 -11.84 2.36
CA GLN A 86 4.72 -12.59 2.16
C GLN A 86 5.06 -12.94 0.69
N LEU A 87 4.91 -11.95 -0.21
CA LEU A 87 5.01 -12.02 -1.69
C LEU A 87 3.75 -12.55 -2.39
N SER A 88 2.70 -11.74 -2.43
CA SER A 88 1.37 -12.08 -2.98
C SER A 88 1.30 -12.29 -4.51
N GLY A 89 2.37 -12.74 -5.15
CA GLY A 89 2.46 -12.94 -6.60
C GLY A 89 2.96 -11.73 -7.38
N TYR A 90 3.57 -10.74 -6.71
CA TYR A 90 4.33 -9.72 -7.42
C TYR A 90 5.54 -10.37 -8.10
N PRO A 91 5.75 -10.17 -9.41
CA PRO A 91 6.91 -10.73 -10.08
C PRO A 91 8.20 -10.17 -9.47
N THR A 92 9.11 -11.07 -9.13
CA THR A 92 10.47 -10.72 -8.70
C THR A 92 11.31 -10.34 -9.92
N CYS A 93 12.18 -9.36 -9.75
CA CYS A 93 13.25 -8.99 -10.68
C CYS A 93 14.59 -9.14 -9.99
N ASP A 94 15.61 -9.53 -10.76
CA ASP A 94 16.99 -9.49 -10.31
C ASP A 94 17.68 -8.24 -10.88
N VAL A 95 18.59 -7.67 -10.09
CA VAL A 95 19.53 -6.66 -10.61
C VAL A 95 20.49 -7.37 -11.57
N TRP A 96 20.59 -6.88 -12.80
CA TRP A 96 21.41 -7.46 -13.87
C TRP A 96 22.84 -7.81 -13.42
N ASN A 97 23.48 -6.89 -12.70
CA ASN A 97 24.78 -7.13 -12.09
C ASN A 97 24.67 -7.09 -10.56
N SER A 98 24.66 -8.28 -9.96
CA SER A 98 24.58 -8.47 -8.50
C SER A 98 25.76 -7.91 -7.70
N HIS A 99 26.87 -7.57 -8.37
CA HIS A 99 28.05 -6.94 -7.75
C HIS A 99 28.14 -5.43 -8.04
N SER A 100 27.13 -4.85 -8.68
CA SER A 100 27.09 -3.41 -8.97
C SER A 100 26.86 -2.58 -7.72
N THR A 101 27.23 -1.29 -7.79
CA THR A 101 26.87 -0.31 -6.74
C THR A 101 25.36 -0.25 -6.53
N LEU A 102 24.56 -0.45 -7.59
CA LEU A 102 23.11 -0.52 -7.49
C LEU A 102 22.67 -1.68 -6.59
N ALA A 103 23.18 -2.90 -6.83
CA ALA A 103 22.85 -4.06 -6.01
C ALA A 103 23.21 -3.87 -4.53
N SER A 104 24.32 -3.19 -4.24
CA SER A 104 24.68 -2.84 -2.85
C SER A 104 23.76 -1.76 -2.22
N THR A 105 23.04 -0.99 -3.04
CA THR A 105 22.22 0.16 -2.61
C THR A 105 20.74 -0.17 -2.51
N VAL A 106 20.20 -1.02 -3.38
CA VAL A 106 18.77 -1.41 -3.42
C VAL A 106 18.55 -2.93 -3.31
N GLY A 107 19.62 -3.70 -3.15
CA GLY A 107 19.57 -5.16 -3.02
C GLY A 107 19.72 -5.85 -4.38
N THR A 108 20.01 -7.15 -4.35
CA THR A 108 20.22 -7.95 -5.56
C THR A 108 18.92 -8.32 -6.29
N ALA A 109 17.77 -8.14 -5.65
CA ALA A 109 16.46 -8.37 -6.22
C ALA A 109 15.46 -7.28 -5.80
N VAL A 110 14.36 -7.14 -6.54
CA VAL A 110 13.22 -6.25 -6.24
C VAL A 110 11.90 -6.90 -6.63
N TYR A 111 10.79 -6.36 -6.13
CA TYR A 111 9.44 -6.82 -6.46
C TYR A 111 8.66 -5.75 -7.23
N MET A 112 8.06 -6.10 -8.39
CA MET A 112 7.27 -5.16 -9.18
C MET A 112 5.86 -5.01 -8.62
N ALA A 113 5.55 -3.87 -8.00
CA ALA A 113 4.21 -3.59 -7.47
C ALA A 113 3.28 -2.87 -8.44
N GLY A 114 3.82 -2.26 -9.50
CA GLY A 114 3.02 -1.55 -10.49
C GLY A 114 3.83 -1.07 -11.69
N TYR A 115 3.24 -0.18 -12.48
CA TYR A 115 3.92 0.41 -13.63
C TYR A 115 5.06 1.33 -13.17
N GLY A 116 6.31 0.85 -13.33
CA GLY A 116 7.52 1.60 -12.96
C GLY A 116 7.70 1.82 -11.46
N TYR A 117 7.03 1.02 -10.61
CA TYR A 117 7.19 1.04 -9.15
C TYR A 117 7.70 -0.32 -8.67
N VAL A 118 8.83 -0.30 -7.96
CA VAL A 118 9.46 -1.50 -7.41
C VAL A 118 9.72 -1.35 -5.91
N ILE A 119 9.71 -2.49 -5.23
CA ILE A 119 10.08 -2.58 -3.82
C ILE A 119 11.43 -3.29 -3.68
N PRO A 120 12.44 -2.59 -3.14
CA PRO A 120 13.76 -3.14 -2.84
C PRO A 120 13.74 -4.34 -1.89
N ASN A 121 14.47 -5.41 -2.23
CA ASN A 121 14.62 -6.60 -1.39
C ASN A 121 15.72 -6.45 -0.30
N LEU A 122 16.24 -5.23 -0.07
CA LEU A 122 17.07 -4.97 1.12
C LEU A 122 16.27 -5.07 2.41
N ILE A 123 14.97 -4.88 2.31
CA ILE A 123 14.01 -5.13 3.38
C ILE A 123 13.54 -6.55 3.14
N GLN A 124 14.28 -7.55 3.65
CA GLN A 124 13.84 -8.95 3.59
C GLN A 124 12.44 -9.03 4.21
N GLY A 125 11.41 -9.18 3.38
CA GLY A 125 9.99 -9.10 3.75
C GLY A 125 9.47 -10.28 4.56
N THR A 126 10.33 -10.95 5.33
CA THR A 126 9.90 -12.02 6.23
C THR A 126 9.56 -11.41 7.57
N LEU A 127 8.26 -11.28 7.88
CA LEU A 127 7.82 -10.91 9.23
C LEU A 127 8.37 -11.94 10.23
N ASN A 128 9.23 -11.50 11.15
CA ASN A 128 9.69 -12.34 12.24
C ASN A 128 8.61 -12.37 13.33
N LEU A 129 7.60 -13.23 13.14
CA LEU A 129 6.44 -13.35 14.03
C LEU A 129 6.84 -13.64 15.49
N THR A 130 7.96 -14.34 15.71
CA THR A 130 8.50 -14.60 17.05
C THR A 130 9.09 -13.33 17.68
N ALA A 131 9.82 -12.54 16.91
CA ALA A 131 10.33 -11.25 17.38
C ALA A 131 9.19 -10.28 17.69
N ILE A 132 8.15 -10.22 16.84
CA ILE A 132 6.92 -9.46 17.10
C ILE A 132 6.30 -9.86 18.45
N ALA A 133 6.07 -11.15 18.66
CA ALA A 133 5.46 -11.64 19.89
C ALA A 133 6.33 -11.33 21.13
N ARG A 134 7.66 -11.50 21.04
CA ARG A 134 8.59 -11.15 22.12
C ARG A 134 8.59 -9.65 22.42
N ASN A 135 8.50 -8.82 21.40
CA ASN A 135 8.45 -7.37 21.53
C ASN A 135 7.16 -6.90 22.22
N LEU A 136 6.02 -7.52 21.90
CA LEU A 136 4.73 -7.14 22.49
C LEU A 136 4.53 -7.70 23.90
N PHE A 137 4.93 -8.95 24.13
CA PHE A 137 4.59 -9.70 25.35
C PHE A 137 5.78 -10.04 26.26
N GLY A 138 7.01 -9.70 25.87
CA GLY A 138 8.22 -9.97 26.64
C GLY A 138 8.41 -11.46 26.90
N ASN A 139 8.69 -11.81 28.16
CA ASN A 139 8.89 -13.21 28.60
C ASN A 139 7.63 -14.07 28.46
N ASN A 140 6.44 -13.46 28.32
CA ASN A 140 5.17 -14.17 28.18
C ASN A 140 4.77 -14.44 26.73
N TYR A 141 5.68 -14.24 25.76
CA TYR A 141 5.40 -14.42 24.33
C TYR A 141 4.95 -15.84 23.94
N ASN A 142 5.15 -16.84 24.80
CA ASN A 142 4.68 -18.21 24.60
C ASN A 142 3.27 -18.46 25.12
N LYS A 143 2.71 -17.53 25.90
CA LYS A 143 1.35 -17.58 26.45
C LYS A 143 0.34 -16.81 25.60
N TYR A 144 0.81 -15.80 24.87
CA TYR A 144 -0.05 -14.89 24.11
C TYR A 144 0.26 -14.88 22.62
N ASP A 145 -0.79 -14.61 21.85
CA ASP A 145 -0.74 -14.38 20.42
C ASP A 145 -1.52 -13.12 20.06
N VAL A 146 -1.21 -12.51 18.91
CA VAL A 146 -1.90 -11.32 18.41
C VAL A 146 -2.22 -11.46 16.93
N GLU A 147 -3.41 -10.98 16.57
CA GLU A 147 -3.80 -10.67 15.20
C GLU A 147 -3.96 -9.15 15.07
N ILE A 148 -3.27 -8.56 14.10
CA ILE A 148 -3.30 -7.13 13.80
C ILE A 148 -3.80 -6.96 12.37
N GLN A 149 -4.97 -6.34 12.23
CA GLN A 149 -5.56 -6.01 10.94
C GLN A 149 -5.56 -4.50 10.73
N ILE A 150 -5.02 -4.03 9.61
CA ILE A 150 -5.05 -2.61 9.21
C ILE A 150 -5.77 -2.52 7.86
N LYS A 151 -6.92 -1.85 7.83
CA LYS A 151 -7.79 -1.77 6.65
C LYS A 151 -8.18 -0.32 6.34
N PRO A 152 -8.13 0.14 5.08
CA PRO A 152 -8.67 1.45 4.72
C PRO A 152 -10.18 1.50 4.97
N LEU A 153 -10.67 2.55 5.65
CA LEU A 153 -12.11 2.75 5.85
C LEU A 153 -12.86 3.00 4.54
N VAL A 154 -12.20 3.70 3.62
CA VAL A 154 -12.68 3.94 2.26
C VAL A 154 -11.57 3.59 1.28
N ARG A 155 -11.94 2.82 0.25
CA ARG A 155 -11.04 2.49 -0.86
C ARG A 155 -11.44 3.29 -2.07
N LEU A 156 -10.59 4.25 -2.44
CA LEU A 156 -10.73 5.04 -3.66
C LEU A 156 -10.09 4.29 -4.84
N ALA A 157 -10.69 4.42 -6.02
CA ALA A 157 -10.13 3.92 -7.26
C ALA A 157 -10.44 4.87 -8.42
N VAL A 158 -9.49 5.01 -9.34
CA VAL A 158 -9.69 5.67 -10.62
C VAL A 158 -10.03 4.60 -11.66
N CYS A 159 -11.24 4.68 -12.19
CA CYS A 159 -11.88 3.69 -13.03
C CYS A 159 -12.20 4.29 -14.41
N PRO A 160 -11.23 4.31 -15.34
CA PRO A 160 -11.47 4.79 -16.69
C PRO A 160 -12.37 3.82 -17.48
N TYR A 161 -13.22 4.39 -18.32
CA TYR A 161 -14.01 3.67 -19.29
C TYR A 161 -13.86 4.36 -20.65
N VAL A 162 -12.69 4.17 -21.26
CA VAL A 162 -12.30 4.89 -22.49
C VAL A 162 -11.84 3.90 -23.55
N THR A 163 -12.45 3.96 -24.73
CA THR A 163 -12.00 3.27 -25.94
C THR A 163 -11.52 4.30 -26.95
N ALA A 164 -10.24 4.27 -27.32
CA ALA A 164 -9.64 5.17 -28.30
C ALA A 164 -8.53 4.44 -29.08
N GLY A 165 -8.47 4.65 -30.41
CA GLY A 165 -7.43 4.03 -31.25
C GLY A 165 -7.39 2.50 -31.19
N GLY A 166 -8.53 1.84 -30.96
CA GLY A 166 -8.60 0.38 -30.75
C GLY A 166 -8.13 -0.10 -29.37
N VAL A 167 -7.62 0.79 -28.52
CA VAL A 167 -7.18 0.50 -27.15
C VAL A 167 -8.31 0.81 -26.17
N LYS A 168 -8.55 -0.11 -25.23
CA LYS A 168 -9.52 0.06 -24.15
C LYS A 168 -8.81 0.30 -22.82
N PHE A 169 -8.90 1.52 -22.31
CA PHE A 169 -8.42 1.89 -20.99
C PHE A 169 -9.48 1.54 -19.94
N MET A 170 -9.23 0.46 -19.20
CA MET A 170 -10.04 0.03 -18.05
C MET A 170 -9.13 -0.55 -16.97
N ASN A 171 -9.41 -0.21 -15.71
CA ASN A 171 -8.70 -0.76 -14.56
C ASN A 171 -9.34 -2.06 -14.03
N ASN A 172 -9.29 -3.16 -14.79
CA ASN A 172 -9.88 -4.43 -14.37
C ASN A 172 -9.08 -5.17 -13.27
N ALA A 173 -7.83 -4.78 -13.05
CA ALA A 173 -6.99 -5.31 -11.97
C ALA A 173 -7.47 -4.83 -10.60
N SER A 174 -8.01 -3.61 -10.51
CA SER A 174 -8.66 -3.11 -9.29
C SER A 174 -9.99 -3.82 -9.05
N SER A 175 -10.13 -4.50 -7.91
CA SER A 175 -11.39 -5.12 -7.49
C SER A 175 -12.54 -4.11 -7.39
N VAL A 176 -12.24 -2.88 -6.92
CA VAL A 176 -13.20 -1.77 -6.83
C VAL A 176 -13.73 -1.40 -8.21
N CYS A 177 -12.84 -1.20 -9.19
CA CYS A 177 -13.27 -0.83 -10.54
C CYS A 177 -13.98 -1.98 -11.25
N ARG A 178 -13.50 -3.23 -11.12
CA ARG A 178 -14.17 -4.40 -11.70
C ARG A 178 -15.61 -4.55 -11.19
N GLN A 179 -15.80 -4.44 -9.87
CA GLN A 179 -17.14 -4.48 -9.25
C GLN A 179 -17.99 -3.30 -9.71
N PHE A 180 -17.41 -2.10 -9.76
CA PHE A 180 -18.08 -0.90 -10.26
C PHE A 180 -18.56 -1.05 -11.70
N TYR A 181 -17.73 -1.54 -12.63
CA TYR A 181 -18.15 -1.70 -14.03
C TYR A 181 -19.30 -2.69 -14.18
N ASN A 182 -19.26 -3.80 -13.43
CA ASN A 182 -20.33 -4.79 -13.43
C ASN A 182 -21.63 -4.20 -12.86
N ALA A 183 -21.53 -3.38 -11.83
CA ALA A 183 -22.68 -2.77 -11.16
C ALA A 183 -23.29 -1.60 -11.97
N ALA A 184 -22.44 -0.76 -12.55
CA ALA A 184 -22.87 0.41 -13.32
C ALA A 184 -23.45 0.01 -14.69
N GLY A 185 -22.95 -1.06 -15.31
CA GLY A 185 -23.50 -1.61 -16.54
C GLY A 185 -23.71 -0.55 -17.63
N GLY A 186 -24.95 -0.41 -18.10
CA GLY A 186 -25.34 0.54 -19.16
C GLY A 186 -25.23 2.03 -18.78
N LEU A 187 -24.93 2.38 -17.53
CA LEU A 187 -24.71 3.76 -17.08
C LEU A 187 -23.31 4.29 -17.41
N LEU A 188 -22.41 3.43 -17.88
CA LEU A 188 -21.05 3.78 -18.26
C LEU A 188 -21.05 4.51 -19.61
N ALA A 189 -20.46 5.70 -19.64
CA ALA A 189 -20.25 6.48 -20.84
C ALA A 189 -18.82 6.27 -21.34
N ASN A 190 -18.67 5.90 -22.61
CA ASN A 190 -17.34 5.83 -23.23
C ASN A 190 -16.67 7.21 -23.22
N GLY A 191 -15.37 7.26 -22.92
CA GLY A 191 -14.61 8.52 -22.81
C GLY A 191 -14.63 9.13 -21.41
N ALA A 192 -15.32 8.52 -20.45
CA ALA A 192 -15.39 8.99 -19.08
C ALA A 192 -14.33 8.33 -18.18
N VAL A 193 -13.88 9.08 -17.17
CA VAL A 193 -13.06 8.56 -16.08
C VAL A 193 -13.84 8.76 -14.79
N TYR A 194 -14.10 7.65 -14.12
CA TYR A 194 -14.86 7.63 -12.88
C TYR A 194 -13.91 7.57 -11.70
N ILE A 195 -14.21 8.35 -10.66
CA ILE A 195 -13.58 8.23 -9.36
C ILE A 195 -14.58 7.52 -8.47
N VAL A 196 -14.21 6.34 -7.98
CA VAL A 196 -15.10 5.43 -7.26
C VAL A 196 -14.58 5.25 -5.85
N ALA A 197 -15.42 5.49 -4.86
CA ALA A 197 -15.16 5.25 -3.45
C ALA A 197 -16.00 4.06 -2.96
N ARG A 198 -15.34 3.07 -2.35
CA ARG A 198 -15.97 1.90 -1.73
C ARG A 198 -15.88 1.97 -0.21
N GLY A 199 -17.01 1.89 0.48
CA GLY A 199 -17.13 1.85 1.94
C GLY A 199 -17.63 0.50 2.46
N ALA A 200 -17.19 0.10 3.66
CA ALA A 200 -17.49 -1.20 4.27
C ALA A 200 -18.79 -1.24 5.10
N GLY A 201 -19.50 -0.11 5.27
CA GLY A 201 -20.74 -0.06 6.07
C GLY A 201 -21.68 1.10 5.75
N SER A 202 -21.26 2.05 4.92
CA SER A 202 -22.08 3.17 4.47
C SER A 202 -21.55 3.74 3.15
N TYR A 203 -22.40 4.49 2.44
CA TYR A 203 -22.01 5.22 1.23
C TYR A 203 -20.96 6.28 1.55
N PRO A 204 -19.74 6.18 0.98
CA PRO A 204 -18.74 7.23 1.15
C PRO A 204 -19.28 8.55 0.57
N SER A 205 -19.20 9.63 1.33
CA SER A 205 -19.65 10.95 0.89
C SER A 205 -18.53 11.98 1.00
N GLY A 206 -18.76 13.17 0.45
CA GLY A 206 -17.83 14.30 0.48
C GLY A 206 -17.11 14.54 -0.85
N ARG A 207 -16.14 15.44 -0.79
CA ARG A 207 -15.39 15.94 -1.94
C ARG A 207 -14.17 15.10 -2.25
N VAL A 208 -13.90 15.01 -3.53
CA VAL A 208 -12.69 14.41 -4.10
C VAL A 208 -12.03 15.44 -5.01
N ALA A 209 -10.75 15.69 -4.77
CA ALA A 209 -9.89 16.40 -5.70
C ALA A 209 -9.29 15.40 -6.69
N SER A 210 -9.39 15.67 -7.98
CA SER A 210 -8.70 14.91 -9.02
C SER A 210 -7.78 15.81 -9.82
N THR A 211 -6.55 15.37 -9.98
CA THR A 211 -5.51 16.08 -10.73
C THR A 211 -5.07 15.25 -11.93
N VAL A 212 -5.11 15.87 -13.10
CA VAL A 212 -4.78 15.27 -14.38
C VAL A 212 -3.40 15.77 -14.84
N TYR A 213 -2.50 14.82 -15.10
CA TYR A 213 -1.17 15.04 -15.68
C TYR A 213 -1.17 14.56 -17.10
N TYR A 214 -0.86 15.46 -18.03
CA TYR A 214 -0.83 15.13 -19.44
C TYR A 214 0.44 15.67 -20.10
N CYS A 215 1.15 14.77 -20.74
CA CYS A 215 2.38 15.06 -21.47
C CYS A 215 2.30 14.49 -22.86
N THR A 216 2.66 15.29 -23.85
CA THR A 216 2.95 14.84 -25.21
C THR A 216 4.47 14.65 -25.36
N THR A 217 4.92 14.28 -26.54
CA THR A 217 6.35 14.24 -26.88
C THR A 217 7.01 15.62 -26.92
N SER A 218 6.25 16.69 -27.18
CA SER A 218 6.79 18.05 -27.32
C SER A 218 6.62 18.91 -26.07
N GLN A 219 5.56 18.68 -25.30
CA GLN A 219 5.24 19.51 -24.14
C GLN A 219 4.48 18.75 -23.06
N CYS A 220 4.64 19.21 -21.83
CA CYS A 220 3.83 18.80 -20.70
C CYS A 220 2.98 19.96 -20.22
N TYR A 221 1.68 19.71 -20.11
CA TYR A 221 0.72 20.73 -19.73
C TYR A 221 0.75 20.93 -18.22
N PRO A 222 0.42 22.14 -17.74
CA PRO A 222 0.20 22.36 -16.32
C PRO A 222 -0.82 21.35 -15.76
N PRO A 223 -0.64 20.88 -14.52
CA PRO A 223 -1.59 19.96 -13.93
C PRO A 223 -2.99 20.58 -13.82
N TYR A 224 -4.00 19.82 -14.22
CA TYR A 224 -5.39 20.26 -14.12
C TYR A 224 -6.07 19.62 -12.92
N THR A 225 -6.30 20.41 -11.87
CA THR A 225 -7.00 19.97 -10.65
C THR A 225 -8.45 20.43 -10.67
N SER A 226 -9.35 19.52 -10.33
CA SER A 226 -10.77 19.82 -10.13
C SER A 226 -11.26 19.16 -8.85
N THR A 227 -12.29 19.74 -8.23
CA THR A 227 -12.95 19.15 -7.07
C THR A 227 -14.39 18.80 -7.44
N THR A 228 -14.80 17.58 -7.09
CA THR A 228 -16.15 17.09 -7.35
C THR A 228 -16.71 16.38 -6.12
N ASN A 229 -18.03 16.35 -5.98
CA ASN A 229 -18.70 15.62 -4.92
C ASN A 229 -18.99 14.19 -5.36
N LEU A 230 -18.87 13.23 -4.44
CA LEU A 230 -19.32 11.85 -4.63
C LEU A 230 -20.87 11.80 -4.63
N ASN A 231 -21.47 12.20 -5.75
CA ASN A 231 -22.91 12.47 -5.88
C ASN A 231 -23.75 11.26 -6.25
N TYR A 232 -23.15 10.18 -6.75
CA TYR A 232 -23.88 9.05 -7.27
C TYR A 232 -23.63 7.81 -6.44
N SER A 233 -24.70 7.17 -5.96
CA SER A 233 -24.65 5.89 -5.27
C SER A 233 -25.04 4.75 -6.21
N LEU A 234 -24.37 3.61 -6.12
CA LEU A 234 -24.83 2.36 -6.74
C LEU A 234 -25.54 1.47 -5.72
N SER A 235 -26.29 0.48 -6.20
CA SER A 235 -26.78 -0.60 -5.34
C SER A 235 -25.60 -1.32 -4.68
N GLN A 236 -25.83 -1.85 -3.49
CA GLN A 236 -24.81 -2.57 -2.73
C GLN A 236 -24.33 -3.79 -3.53
N VAL A 237 -23.02 -3.95 -3.69
CA VAL A 237 -22.42 -5.10 -4.39
C VAL A 237 -21.43 -5.79 -3.47
N GLY A 238 -21.69 -7.07 -3.19
CA GLY A 238 -20.83 -7.89 -2.32
C GLY A 238 -20.73 -7.36 -0.89
N GLY A 239 -21.80 -6.74 -0.37
CA GLY A 239 -21.80 -6.14 0.97
C GLY A 239 -21.22 -4.72 1.03
N TYR A 240 -20.67 -4.19 -0.06
CA TYR A 240 -20.03 -2.86 -0.07
C TYR A 240 -20.91 -1.77 -0.68
N TYR A 241 -20.74 -0.56 -0.15
CA TYR A 241 -21.41 0.65 -0.61
C TYR A 241 -20.49 1.45 -1.53
N TYR A 242 -21.00 1.86 -2.69
CA TYR A 242 -20.22 2.57 -3.70
C TYR A 242 -20.80 3.95 -3.94
N SER A 243 -19.94 4.95 -3.86
CA SER A 243 -20.22 6.30 -4.35
C SER A 243 -19.22 6.68 -5.42
N TYR A 244 -19.65 7.42 -6.43
CA TYR A 244 -18.76 7.80 -7.52
C TYR A 244 -19.01 9.22 -8.04
N ALA A 245 -18.03 9.73 -8.75
CA ALA A 245 -18.08 10.98 -9.50
C ALA A 245 -17.36 10.82 -10.84
N LYS A 246 -17.66 11.68 -11.81
CA LYS A 246 -16.87 11.79 -13.05
C LYS A 246 -15.75 12.80 -12.83
N ALA A 247 -14.51 12.40 -13.12
CA ALA A 247 -13.37 13.31 -13.09
C ALA A 247 -13.49 14.32 -14.24
N ALA A 248 -13.24 15.60 -13.99
CA ALA A 248 -13.17 16.59 -15.05
C ALA A 248 -11.86 16.42 -15.82
N MET A 249 -11.96 16.14 -17.12
CA MET A 249 -10.80 16.04 -18.00
C MET A 249 -10.56 17.38 -18.69
N PRO A 250 -9.32 17.88 -18.71
CA PRO A 250 -9.02 19.11 -19.43
C PRO A 250 -9.18 18.91 -20.95
N PRO A 251 -9.55 19.96 -21.70
CA PRO A 251 -9.87 19.86 -23.13
C PRO A 251 -8.66 19.49 -24.01
N TYR A 252 -7.43 19.65 -23.51
CA TYR A 252 -6.21 19.30 -24.24
C TYR A 252 -5.82 17.82 -24.13
N VAL A 253 -6.54 17.01 -23.34
CA VAL A 253 -6.26 15.57 -23.25
C VAL A 253 -6.75 14.85 -24.50
N SER A 254 -5.84 14.16 -25.18
CA SER A 254 -6.15 13.33 -26.34
C SER A 254 -5.91 11.85 -26.04
N TYR A 255 -6.99 11.10 -25.81
CA TYR A 255 -6.90 9.65 -25.58
C TYR A 255 -6.41 8.87 -26.82
N SER A 256 -6.61 9.41 -28.03
CA SER A 256 -6.06 8.80 -29.24
C SER A 256 -4.54 8.94 -29.30
N GLN A 257 -3.98 10.07 -28.86
CA GLN A 257 -2.52 10.23 -28.71
C GLN A 257 -1.96 9.36 -27.59
N VAL A 258 -2.71 9.11 -26.51
CA VAL A 258 -2.30 8.18 -25.45
C VAL A 258 -2.29 6.75 -25.99
N ALA A 259 -3.34 6.34 -26.71
CA ALA A 259 -3.41 5.04 -27.37
C ALA A 259 -2.30 4.85 -28.41
N GLY A 260 -1.95 5.91 -29.14
CA GLY A 260 -0.87 5.94 -30.11
C GLY A 260 0.54 6.13 -29.51
N LEU A 261 0.70 6.08 -28.18
CA LEU A 261 2.00 6.17 -27.49
C LEU A 261 2.76 7.49 -27.70
N GLN A 262 2.06 8.53 -28.16
CA GLN A 262 2.59 9.90 -28.38
C GLN A 262 2.37 10.82 -27.17
N SER A 263 1.64 10.34 -26.16
CA SER A 263 1.39 11.06 -24.93
C SER A 263 1.23 10.11 -23.75
N ALA A 264 1.48 10.63 -22.56
CA ALA A 264 1.26 9.97 -21.29
C ALA A 264 0.23 10.74 -20.47
N LEU A 265 -0.63 9.99 -19.79
CA LEU A 265 -1.69 10.53 -18.96
C LEU A 265 -1.72 9.80 -17.61
N VAL A 266 -1.70 10.56 -16.52
CA VAL A 266 -1.93 10.06 -15.17
C VAL A 266 -3.05 10.86 -14.54
N VAL A 267 -3.98 10.15 -13.91
CA VAL A 267 -5.04 10.75 -13.10
C VAL A 267 -4.80 10.35 -11.66
N TYR A 268 -4.54 11.34 -10.81
CA TYR A 268 -4.44 11.21 -9.37
C TYR A 268 -5.76 11.69 -8.75
N ALA A 269 -6.28 10.98 -7.76
CA ALA A 269 -7.47 11.36 -7.04
C ALA A 269 -7.26 11.22 -5.52
N GLN A 270 -7.76 12.21 -4.77
CA GLN A 270 -7.69 12.26 -3.32
C GLN A 270 -9.04 12.68 -2.75
N LYS A 271 -9.60 11.89 -1.86
CA LYS A 271 -10.75 12.26 -1.05
C LYS A 271 -10.26 13.21 0.05
N ILE A 272 -10.68 14.48 -0.05
CA ILE A 272 -10.19 15.57 0.80
C ILE A 272 -11.04 15.79 2.05
N ASP A 273 -12.28 15.32 2.05
CA ASP A 273 -13.12 15.27 3.25
C ASP A 273 -12.94 13.93 3.96
N TYR A 274 -13.08 13.88 5.29
CA TYR A 274 -12.96 12.65 6.07
C TYR A 274 -14.04 11.60 5.72
N PRO A 275 -13.76 10.29 5.75
CA PRO A 275 -12.45 9.65 5.87
C PRO A 275 -11.59 9.83 4.61
N TYR A 276 -10.28 9.94 4.77
CA TYR A 276 -9.33 10.20 3.69
C TYR A 276 -9.00 8.93 2.90
N SER A 277 -8.72 9.08 1.61
CA SER A 277 -8.28 8.01 0.72
C SER A 277 -7.69 8.61 -0.56
N ALA A 278 -6.72 7.95 -1.18
CA ALA A 278 -6.14 8.39 -2.44
C ALA A 278 -5.88 7.22 -3.39
N ALA A 279 -5.88 7.51 -4.70
CA ALA A 279 -5.62 6.54 -5.75
C ALA A 279 -5.07 7.23 -7.00
N TYR A 280 -4.45 6.45 -7.88
CA TYR A 280 -4.07 6.94 -9.21
C TYR A 280 -4.33 5.88 -10.28
N TYR A 281 -4.34 6.33 -11.53
CA TYR A 281 -4.31 5.44 -12.69
C TYR A 281 -3.40 6.02 -13.78
N VAL A 282 -2.58 5.15 -14.36
CA VAL A 282 -1.75 5.46 -15.52
C VAL A 282 -2.46 4.96 -16.76
N PHE A 283 -2.75 5.85 -17.70
CA PHE A 283 -3.23 5.47 -19.02
C PHE A 283 -2.03 5.11 -19.87
N ASN A 284 -1.72 3.82 -19.91
CA ASN A 284 -0.68 3.28 -20.76
C ASN A 284 -1.27 2.24 -21.70
N ALA A 285 -0.99 2.38 -23.00
CA ALA A 285 -1.34 1.38 -24.00
C ALA A 285 -0.33 0.22 -24.02
N THR A 286 0.88 0.46 -23.51
CA THR A 286 1.90 -0.56 -23.26
C THR A 286 2.02 -0.85 -21.78
N SER A 287 2.84 -1.83 -21.44
CA SER A 287 3.23 -2.11 -20.06
C SER A 287 4.72 -1.90 -19.83
N VAL A 288 5.41 -1.37 -20.85
CA VAL A 288 6.84 -1.10 -20.82
C VAL A 288 7.11 0.13 -19.98
N SER A 289 7.83 -0.05 -18.87
CA SER A 289 8.35 1.07 -18.09
C SER A 289 9.74 1.43 -18.58
N LEU A 290 10.05 2.73 -18.64
CA LEU A 290 11.38 3.24 -19.05
C LEU A 290 12.33 3.40 -17.86
N ILE A 291 11.78 3.48 -16.66
CA ILE A 291 12.51 3.56 -15.39
C ILE A 291 11.72 2.81 -14.31
N TYR A 292 12.37 2.57 -13.18
CA TYR A 292 11.71 2.11 -11.97
C TYR A 292 12.01 3.06 -10.81
N GLY A 293 10.98 3.43 -10.07
CA GLY A 293 11.08 4.14 -8.81
C GLY A 293 11.10 3.18 -7.64
N ALA A 294 12.09 3.36 -6.77
CA ALA A 294 12.29 2.55 -5.57
C ALA A 294 12.45 3.48 -4.35
N PRO A 295 11.37 3.79 -3.61
CA PRO A 295 11.48 4.56 -2.40
C PRO A 295 12.04 3.69 -1.26
N LEU A 296 12.88 4.29 -0.41
CA LEU A 296 13.50 3.71 0.80
C LEU A 296 13.32 4.70 1.96
N PRO A 297 12.78 4.36 3.13
CA PRO A 297 12.64 5.30 4.22
C PRO A 297 13.99 5.42 4.91
N GLY A 298 14.45 6.66 5.06
CA GLY A 298 15.48 6.97 6.04
C GLY A 298 14.87 7.31 7.39
N ALA A 299 15.74 7.43 8.39
CA ALA A 299 15.36 7.91 9.72
C ALA A 299 14.84 9.36 9.74
N VAL A 300 15.17 10.15 8.71
CA VAL A 300 14.82 11.59 8.61
C VAL A 300 13.90 11.87 7.42
N SER A 301 14.14 11.23 6.27
CA SER A 301 13.37 11.43 5.04
C SER A 301 13.41 10.19 4.16
N THR A 302 12.40 10.02 3.31
CA THR A 302 12.41 8.98 2.28
C THR A 302 13.41 9.34 1.18
N THR A 303 14.32 8.40 0.88
CA THR A 303 15.20 8.45 -0.28
C THR A 303 14.48 7.79 -1.46
N LEU A 304 14.31 8.49 -2.57
CA LEU A 304 13.78 7.91 -3.80
C LEU A 304 14.92 7.59 -4.75
N TYR A 305 15.06 6.32 -5.12
CA TYR A 305 15.91 5.89 -6.22
C TYR A 305 15.11 5.83 -7.52
N LEU A 306 15.69 6.37 -8.59
CA LEU A 306 15.20 6.27 -9.96
C LEU A 306 16.22 5.46 -10.75
N ILE A 307 15.78 4.32 -11.25
CA ILE A 307 16.64 3.25 -11.75
C ILE A 307 16.29 3.02 -13.21
N HIS A 308 17.30 2.86 -14.05
CA HIS A 308 17.09 2.58 -15.46
C HIS A 308 16.46 1.19 -15.66
N ASP A 309 15.58 1.01 -16.65
CA ASP A 309 14.87 -0.27 -16.86
C ASP A 309 15.81 -1.45 -17.14
N ALA A 310 16.88 -1.19 -17.89
CA ALA A 310 17.95 -2.14 -18.22
C ALA A 310 18.64 -2.79 -17.00
N ASP A 311 18.57 -2.19 -15.81
CA ASP A 311 19.18 -2.76 -14.61
C ASP A 311 18.38 -3.92 -14.03
N TYR A 312 17.12 -4.11 -14.43
CA TYR A 312 16.25 -5.16 -13.90
C TYR A 312 15.85 -6.20 -14.94
N VAL A 313 16.15 -7.45 -14.60
CA VAL A 313 15.85 -8.62 -15.45
C VAL A 313 15.02 -9.66 -14.73
N GLN A 314 14.40 -10.55 -15.49
CA GLN A 314 13.68 -11.67 -14.91
C GLN A 314 14.68 -12.64 -14.27
N PRO A 315 14.32 -13.26 -13.13
CA PRO A 315 15.20 -14.17 -12.42
C PRO A 315 15.77 -15.29 -13.29
N GLY A 316 17.08 -15.49 -13.22
CA GLY A 316 17.78 -16.53 -14.01
C GLY A 316 17.80 -16.30 -15.51
N SER A 317 17.51 -15.08 -15.98
CA SER A 317 17.50 -14.74 -17.41
C SER A 317 18.20 -13.41 -17.68
N ASN A 318 18.40 -13.13 -18.97
CA ASN A 318 18.83 -11.82 -19.46
C ASN A 318 17.68 -10.99 -20.05
N LEU A 319 16.43 -11.40 -19.82
CA LEU A 319 15.26 -10.72 -20.33
C LEU A 319 14.83 -9.59 -19.39
N PRO A 320 14.38 -8.43 -19.89
CA PRO A 320 13.90 -7.35 -19.04
C PRO A 320 12.79 -7.80 -18.10
N CYS A 321 12.78 -7.28 -16.87
CA CYS A 321 11.93 -7.83 -15.83
C CYS A 321 10.43 -7.69 -16.11
N ASP A 322 10.00 -6.64 -16.81
CA ASP A 322 8.61 -6.47 -17.20
C ASP A 322 8.09 -7.59 -18.12
N GLY A 323 8.99 -8.43 -18.65
CA GLY A 323 8.74 -9.72 -19.29
C GLY A 323 8.06 -9.66 -20.65
N ARG A 324 7.95 -8.48 -21.24
CA ARG A 324 6.99 -8.23 -22.32
C ARG A 324 7.61 -7.87 -23.66
N LEU A 325 8.94 -7.88 -23.77
CA LEU A 325 9.62 -7.85 -25.05
C LEU A 325 10.61 -9.02 -25.13
N ASN A 326 10.56 -9.74 -26.24
CA ASN A 326 11.57 -10.72 -26.63
C ASN A 326 12.95 -10.05 -26.73
N SER A 327 14.01 -10.85 -26.64
CA SER A 327 15.44 -10.50 -26.62
C SER A 327 15.96 -9.59 -27.75
N ASN A 328 15.09 -9.14 -28.67
CA ASN A 328 15.41 -8.29 -29.82
C ASN A 328 14.97 -6.82 -29.65
N ALA A 329 14.52 -6.41 -28.46
CA ALA A 329 14.14 -5.02 -28.21
C ALA A 329 15.36 -4.09 -28.07
N GLN A 330 16.08 -3.88 -29.17
CA GLN A 330 16.96 -2.75 -29.33
C GLN A 330 16.15 -1.46 -29.13
N GLY A 331 16.62 -0.57 -28.26
CA GLY A 331 16.01 0.74 -28.05
C GLY A 331 15.13 0.96 -26.81
N ARG A 332 15.08 0.04 -25.84
CA ARG A 332 14.35 0.27 -24.57
C ARG A 332 14.95 1.37 -23.68
N GLN A 333 16.14 1.85 -24.03
CA GLN A 333 16.87 2.82 -23.25
C GLN A 333 16.08 4.11 -23.09
N SER A 334 16.04 4.65 -21.87
CA SER A 334 15.55 5.99 -21.62
C SER A 334 16.59 7.00 -22.12
N LEU A 335 16.16 8.08 -22.80
CA LEU A 335 17.07 9.19 -23.13
C LEU A 335 17.32 10.07 -21.90
N GLY A 336 16.46 9.98 -20.89
CA GLY A 336 16.55 10.69 -19.63
C GLY A 336 15.19 11.03 -19.03
N ILE A 337 15.20 11.36 -17.75
CA ILE A 337 14.08 11.92 -16.99
C ILE A 337 14.10 13.43 -17.20
N ARG A 338 13.08 13.96 -17.88
CA ARG A 338 12.99 15.38 -18.23
C ARG A 338 12.66 16.24 -17.04
N TYR A 339 11.75 15.77 -16.20
CA TYR A 339 11.48 16.37 -14.92
C TYR A 339 10.83 15.38 -13.95
N ILE A 340 10.97 15.70 -12.67
CA ILE A 340 10.37 15.00 -11.54
C ILE A 340 9.51 16.02 -10.84
N SER A 341 8.21 15.73 -10.74
CA SER A 341 7.27 16.53 -9.97
C SER A 341 6.90 15.81 -8.69
N LEU A 342 6.87 16.55 -7.58
CA LEU A 342 6.48 16.03 -6.28
C LEU A 342 5.14 16.63 -5.85
N TYR A 343 4.22 15.78 -5.42
CA TYR A 343 2.95 16.17 -4.81
C TYR A 343 3.07 16.17 -3.30
N THR A 344 2.68 17.28 -2.67
CA THR A 344 2.71 17.45 -1.21
C THR A 344 1.31 17.60 -0.59
N GLY A 345 0.25 17.21 -1.32
CA GLY A 345 -1.14 17.32 -0.85
C GLY A 345 -1.88 18.61 -1.27
N TYR A 346 -1.15 19.61 -1.75
CA TYR A 346 -1.74 20.90 -2.18
C TYR A 346 -1.47 21.20 -3.65
N ALA A 347 -0.25 20.92 -4.12
CA ALA A 347 0.18 21.18 -5.49
C ALA A 347 1.31 20.23 -5.85
N PHE A 348 1.56 20.10 -7.16
CA PHE A 348 2.78 19.48 -7.64
C PHE A 348 3.83 20.54 -7.92
N THR A 349 5.04 20.30 -7.45
CA THR A 349 6.19 21.18 -7.67
C THR A 349 7.25 20.42 -8.45
N ILE A 350 7.83 21.06 -9.47
CA ILE A 350 8.99 20.49 -10.18
C ILE A 350 10.18 20.49 -9.21
N TYR A 351 10.73 19.32 -8.94
CA TYR A 351 11.78 19.09 -7.95
C TYR A 351 13.13 18.73 -8.58
N GLY A 352 13.11 18.19 -9.80
CA GLY A 352 14.32 17.91 -10.57
C GLY A 352 14.03 17.94 -12.06
N SER A 353 15.05 18.17 -12.87
CA SER A 353 14.94 18.23 -14.33
C SER A 353 16.21 17.81 -15.04
N ASN A 354 16.08 17.36 -16.29
CA ASN A 354 17.18 17.03 -17.21
C ASN A 354 18.18 16.02 -16.64
N ILE A 355 17.67 14.97 -16.00
CA ILE A 355 18.45 13.88 -15.44
C ILE A 355 18.64 12.84 -16.54
N MET A 356 19.87 12.41 -16.78
CA MET A 356 20.17 11.38 -17.77
C MET A 356 20.61 10.10 -17.07
N LEU A 357 19.80 9.05 -17.21
CA LEU A 357 20.19 7.71 -16.78
C LEU A 357 20.84 6.99 -17.96
N ASN A 358 22.04 6.48 -17.75
CA ASN A 358 22.83 5.75 -18.72
C ASN A 358 23.33 4.45 -18.06
N PRO A 359 22.70 3.30 -18.35
CA PRO A 359 23.11 2.00 -17.82
C PRO A 359 24.41 1.48 -18.43
N GLY A 360 25.05 2.27 -19.31
CA GLY A 360 26.24 1.89 -20.03
C GLY A 360 25.98 0.79 -21.06
N THR A 361 27.02 0.44 -21.80
CA THR A 361 27.06 -0.75 -22.64
C THR A 361 28.31 -1.55 -22.26
N GLY A 362 28.17 -2.84 -21.94
CA GLY A 362 29.28 -3.71 -21.52
C GLY A 362 29.73 -3.51 -20.06
N ASN A 363 30.95 -3.94 -19.70
CA ASN A 363 31.49 -3.91 -18.33
C ASN A 363 31.97 -2.52 -17.87
N SER A 364 31.49 -1.43 -18.46
CA SER A 364 31.89 -0.08 -18.04
C SER A 364 31.35 0.20 -16.63
N PRO A 365 32.16 0.75 -15.71
CA PRO A 365 31.72 0.99 -14.33
C PRO A 365 30.65 2.07 -14.30
N VAL A 366 29.40 1.64 -14.11
CA VAL A 366 28.26 2.52 -13.88
C VAL A 366 28.14 2.92 -12.41
N LYS A 367 27.52 4.06 -12.15
CA LYS A 367 27.42 4.65 -10.81
C LYS A 367 25.98 4.87 -10.37
N VAL A 368 25.79 4.91 -9.05
CA VAL A 368 24.59 5.44 -8.40
C VAL A 368 24.95 6.80 -7.80
N LEU A 369 24.34 7.88 -8.30
CA LEU A 369 24.69 9.26 -7.91
C LEU A 369 23.45 10.05 -7.48
N GLN A 370 23.65 11.22 -6.88
CA GLN A 370 22.53 12.13 -6.66
C GLN A 370 21.97 12.59 -8.03
N CYS A 371 20.66 12.71 -8.19
CA CYS A 371 20.10 12.99 -9.52
C CYS A 371 20.58 14.30 -10.16
N SER A 372 20.93 15.32 -9.37
CA SER A 372 21.56 16.56 -9.86
C SER A 372 22.93 16.35 -10.53
N GLN A 373 23.58 15.22 -10.28
CA GLN A 373 24.89 14.85 -10.81
C GLN A 373 24.80 13.89 -12.02
N CYS A 374 23.61 13.33 -12.28
CA CYS A 374 23.39 12.40 -13.38
C CYS A 374 23.18 13.15 -14.70
N THR A 375 24.31 13.53 -15.27
CA THR A 375 24.45 14.20 -16.57
C THR A 375 24.94 13.22 -17.64
N SER A 376 25.03 13.69 -18.89
CA SER A 376 25.31 12.81 -20.02
C SER A 376 26.64 12.06 -19.97
N SER A 377 27.64 12.62 -19.28
CA SER A 377 28.98 12.05 -19.11
C SER A 377 29.16 11.25 -17.81
N ALA A 378 28.13 11.14 -16.97
CA ALA A 378 28.27 10.62 -15.61
C ALA A 378 28.22 9.07 -15.49
N HIS A 379 27.84 8.36 -16.56
CA HIS A 379 27.59 6.90 -16.54
C HIS A 379 26.70 6.47 -15.35
N CYS A 380 25.65 7.26 -15.10
CA CYS A 380 24.75 7.08 -13.97
C CYS A 380 23.64 6.09 -14.33
N THR A 381 23.67 4.87 -13.80
CA THR A 381 22.63 3.86 -14.08
C THR A 381 21.37 4.08 -13.25
N ALA A 382 21.55 4.60 -12.05
CA ALA A 382 20.47 5.00 -11.17
C ALA A 382 20.84 6.29 -10.43
N CYS A 383 19.83 7.04 -10.04
CA CYS A 383 20.03 8.25 -9.26
C CYS A 383 19.13 8.33 -8.04
N TRP A 384 19.50 9.14 -7.05
CA TRP A 384 18.71 9.29 -5.82
C TRP A 384 18.39 10.75 -5.47
N LEU A 385 17.27 10.91 -4.73
CA LEU A 385 16.76 12.17 -4.17
C LEU A 385 16.38 11.93 -2.72
N ASN A 386 16.63 12.90 -1.84
CA ASN A 386 15.90 12.98 -0.57
C ASN A 386 14.60 13.74 -0.81
N LEU A 387 13.48 13.15 -0.38
CA LEU A 387 12.16 13.72 -0.56
C LEU A 387 11.77 14.54 0.68
N PRO A 388 11.06 15.68 0.49
CA PRO A 388 10.39 16.36 1.58
C PRO A 388 9.48 15.42 2.37
N THR A 389 9.41 15.58 3.69
CA THR A 389 8.65 14.70 4.61
C THR A 389 7.15 14.66 4.36
N ASN A 390 6.59 15.68 3.69
CA ASN A 390 5.20 15.76 3.30
C ASN A 390 4.91 15.27 1.87
N THR A 391 5.89 14.66 1.19
CA THR A 391 5.69 14.19 -0.19
C THR A 391 4.82 12.93 -0.19
N LEU A 392 3.77 12.97 -1.01
CA LEU A 392 2.80 11.89 -1.17
C LEU A 392 3.03 11.14 -2.49
N LEU A 393 3.24 11.84 -3.60
CA LEU A 393 3.45 11.20 -4.89
C LEU A 393 4.64 11.83 -5.59
N ALA A 394 5.56 11.01 -6.10
CA ALA A 394 6.52 11.46 -7.10
C ALA A 394 6.02 11.06 -8.49
N LEU A 395 6.17 11.95 -9.47
CA LEU A 395 5.82 11.70 -10.86
C LEU A 395 7.01 12.04 -11.74
N ALA A 396 7.54 11.03 -12.43
CA ALA A 396 8.65 11.20 -13.36
C ALA A 396 8.15 11.20 -14.80
N TYR A 397 8.48 12.26 -15.55
CA TYR A 397 8.28 12.32 -16.99
C TYR A 397 9.56 11.87 -17.72
N VAL A 398 9.43 10.82 -18.51
CA VAL A 398 10.55 10.14 -19.15
C VAL A 398 10.31 10.07 -20.66
N THR A 399 11.38 10.32 -21.42
CA THR A 399 11.39 10.13 -22.87
C THR A 399 12.38 9.02 -23.23
N PRO A 400 12.03 8.10 -24.15
CA PRO A 400 12.94 7.04 -24.60
C PRO A 400 14.04 7.61 -25.50
N SER A 401 15.13 6.88 -25.64
CA SER A 401 16.22 7.18 -26.58
C SER A 401 16.04 6.53 -27.95
N SER A 402 15.01 5.68 -28.12
CA SER A 402 14.68 5.07 -29.39
C SER A 402 13.30 5.47 -29.92
N SER A 403 13.12 5.26 -31.23
CA SER A 403 11.88 5.47 -31.96
C SER A 403 11.13 4.16 -32.24
N SER A 404 11.16 3.19 -31.31
CA SER A 404 10.43 1.93 -31.47
C SER A 404 8.90 2.15 -31.38
N PRO A 405 8.10 1.54 -32.27
CA PRO A 405 6.64 1.64 -32.21
C PRO A 405 6.02 0.94 -30.99
N ASN A 406 6.79 0.08 -30.31
CA ASN A 406 6.33 -0.66 -29.13
C ASN A 406 6.68 0.03 -27.81
N ILE A 407 7.28 1.23 -27.87
CA ILE A 407 7.78 1.97 -26.72
C ILE A 407 7.04 3.31 -26.62
N PRO A 408 6.58 3.72 -25.43
CA PRO A 408 5.99 5.03 -25.24
C PRO A 408 7.01 6.13 -25.56
N GLN A 409 6.68 7.03 -26.50
CA GLN A 409 7.50 8.21 -26.82
C GLN A 409 7.47 9.25 -25.70
N ALA A 410 6.48 9.16 -24.83
CA ALA A 410 6.31 9.92 -23.60
C ALA A 410 5.77 8.97 -22.53
N ALA A 411 6.43 8.88 -21.38
CA ALA A 411 5.98 8.08 -20.24
C ALA A 411 5.87 8.92 -18.98
N LEU A 412 4.80 8.70 -18.20
CA LEU A 412 4.64 9.24 -16.86
C LEU A 412 4.64 8.07 -15.88
N VAL A 413 5.63 8.04 -15.00
CA VAL A 413 5.80 6.99 -13.99
C VAL A 413 5.41 7.57 -12.62
N PRO A 414 4.21 7.26 -12.10
CA PRO A 414 3.84 7.61 -10.73
C PRO A 414 4.51 6.65 -9.75
N ILE A 415 5.16 7.21 -8.75
CA ILE A 415 5.85 6.50 -7.68
C ILE A 415 5.15 6.92 -6.40
N PRO A 416 4.14 6.13 -5.97
CA PRO A 416 3.39 6.46 -4.78
C PRO A 416 4.30 6.33 -3.56
N LEU A 417 4.27 7.35 -2.69
CA LEU A 417 4.91 7.32 -1.37
C LEU A 417 3.85 7.08 -0.28
N PHE A 418 2.72 6.54 -0.71
CA PHE A 418 1.60 6.12 0.09
C PHE A 418 1.06 4.81 -0.50
N PRO A 419 0.32 3.98 0.25
CA PRO A 419 -0.20 2.74 -0.28
C PRO A 419 -1.30 3.09 -1.29
N ALA A 420 -0.99 2.99 -2.58
CA ALA A 420 -1.88 3.41 -3.64
C ALA A 420 -1.86 2.48 -4.86
N PRO A 421 -3.03 1.99 -5.30
CA PRO A 421 -4.29 2.01 -4.54
C PRO A 421 -4.11 1.17 -3.27
N PRO A 422 -4.68 1.53 -2.11
CA PRO A 422 -4.61 0.66 -0.94
C PRO A 422 -5.48 -0.57 -1.21
N ALA A 423 -4.85 -1.57 -1.83
CA ALA A 423 -5.43 -2.84 -2.20
C ALA A 423 -5.33 -3.83 -1.04
N THR A 424 -4.31 -3.72 -0.22
CA THR A 424 -3.95 -4.73 0.76
C THR A 424 -4.42 -4.33 2.14
N ASP A 425 -5.33 -5.15 2.67
CA ASP A 425 -5.51 -5.23 4.10
C ASP A 425 -4.20 -5.80 4.66
N VAL A 426 -3.62 -5.14 5.65
CA VAL A 426 -2.55 -5.76 6.44
C VAL A 426 -3.22 -6.76 7.37
N ASP A 427 -2.69 -7.98 7.43
CA ASP A 427 -3.17 -9.01 8.35
C ASP A 427 -1.97 -9.78 8.92
N ILE A 428 -1.58 -9.42 10.15
CA ILE A 428 -0.46 -10.05 10.84
C ILE A 428 -1.02 -10.98 11.89
N LYS A 429 -0.66 -12.25 11.80
CA LYS A 429 -1.13 -13.30 12.71
C LYS A 429 0.07 -13.99 13.31
N THR A 430 0.43 -13.62 14.54
CA THR A 430 1.65 -14.17 15.17
C THR A 430 1.52 -15.65 15.49
N TRP A 431 0.30 -16.17 15.56
CA TRP A 431 0.02 -17.59 15.82
C TRP A 431 0.44 -18.51 14.67
N TYR A 432 0.71 -17.96 13.47
CA TYR A 432 1.34 -18.74 12.39
C TYR A 432 2.72 -19.27 12.76
N ARG A 433 3.41 -18.67 13.75
CA ARG A 433 4.70 -19.18 14.25
C ARG A 433 4.61 -20.59 14.84
N TRP A 434 3.41 -21.01 15.24
CA TRP A 434 3.13 -22.34 15.80
C TRP A 434 2.62 -23.35 14.76
N GLY A 435 2.49 -22.95 13.49
CA GLY A 435 1.98 -23.81 12.43
C GLY A 435 0.46 -23.98 12.42
N PHE A 436 -0.30 -23.14 13.14
CA PHE A 436 -1.76 -23.12 13.02
C PHE A 436 -2.17 -22.60 11.64
N TYR A 437 -3.19 -23.21 11.04
CA TYR A 437 -3.77 -22.76 9.76
C TYR A 437 -5.06 -21.97 9.95
N ASN A 438 -5.73 -22.14 11.09
CA ASN A 438 -6.97 -21.46 11.47
C ASN A 438 -6.77 -20.71 12.78
N THR A 439 -7.62 -19.72 13.02
CA THR A 439 -7.64 -18.96 14.28
C THR A 439 -7.74 -19.92 15.47
N PRO A 440 -6.82 -19.83 16.45
CA PRO A 440 -6.81 -20.75 17.59
C PRO A 440 -8.07 -20.59 18.44
N GLN A 441 -8.71 -21.70 18.81
CA GLN A 441 -9.88 -21.72 19.70
C GLN A 441 -9.43 -21.47 21.15
N THR A 442 -9.31 -20.19 21.52
CA THR A 442 -8.70 -19.71 22.77
C THR A 442 -9.48 -18.53 23.35
N TYR A 443 -9.16 -18.10 24.58
CA TYR A 443 -9.67 -16.83 25.10
C TYR A 443 -9.13 -15.69 24.23
N ALA A 444 -10.03 -14.84 23.75
CA ALA A 444 -9.67 -13.76 22.86
C ALA A 444 -10.40 -12.47 23.23
N SER A 445 -9.71 -11.35 23.10
CA SER A 445 -10.29 -10.01 23.24
C SER A 445 -9.79 -9.11 22.13
N SER A 446 -10.61 -8.15 21.70
CA SER A 446 -10.26 -7.25 20.62
C SER A 446 -10.46 -5.79 20.98
N ALA A 447 -9.61 -4.96 20.41
CA ALA A 447 -9.70 -3.51 20.44
C ALA A 447 -9.60 -2.98 19.02
N SER A 448 -10.40 -1.97 18.70
CA SER A 448 -10.38 -1.32 17.40
C SER A 448 -10.32 0.20 17.54
N GLY A 449 -9.70 0.84 16.55
CA GLY A 449 -9.59 2.30 16.51
C GLY A 449 -9.42 2.81 15.09
N VAL A 450 -9.80 4.06 14.89
CA VAL A 450 -9.65 4.75 13.61
C VAL A 450 -8.49 5.71 13.69
N PHE A 451 -7.54 5.58 12.77
CA PHE A 451 -6.31 6.34 12.74
C PHE A 451 -6.09 6.93 11.36
N ASN A 452 -5.59 8.16 11.32
CA ASN A 452 -5.27 8.83 10.07
C ASN A 452 -3.81 8.60 9.72
N SER A 453 -3.54 8.44 8.43
CA SER A 453 -2.27 8.81 7.83
C SER A 453 -2.42 10.16 7.11
N LEU A 454 -1.41 10.58 6.35
CA LEU A 454 -1.49 11.79 5.54
C LEU A 454 -2.46 11.64 4.37
N THR A 455 -2.71 10.41 3.91
CA THR A 455 -3.50 10.17 2.68
C THR A 455 -4.72 9.29 2.88
N THR A 456 -4.74 8.49 3.94
CA THR A 456 -5.71 7.41 4.14
C THR A 456 -6.16 7.33 5.59
N THR A 457 -7.44 7.11 5.80
CA THR A 457 -7.96 6.77 7.13
C THR A 457 -8.08 5.26 7.24
N TYR A 458 -7.45 4.71 8.28
CA TYR A 458 -7.40 3.27 8.56
C TYR A 458 -8.26 2.90 9.76
N LEU A 459 -8.91 1.76 9.67
CA LEU A 459 -9.39 0.99 10.80
C LEU A 459 -8.28 0.00 11.20
N VAL A 460 -7.82 0.10 12.43
CA VAL A 460 -6.88 -0.84 13.02
C VAL A 460 -7.64 -1.70 14.03
N ASN A 461 -7.62 -3.01 13.84
CA ASN A 461 -8.17 -3.99 14.77
C ASN A 461 -7.02 -4.83 15.33
N VAL A 462 -6.99 -4.99 16.65
CA VAL A 462 -6.05 -5.84 17.36
C VAL A 462 -6.85 -6.87 18.13
N THR A 463 -6.57 -8.14 17.91
CA THR A 463 -7.13 -9.26 18.69
C THR A 463 -6.00 -9.97 19.41
N VAL A 464 -6.08 -10.08 20.74
CA VAL A 464 -5.13 -10.81 21.56
C VAL A 464 -5.73 -12.16 21.94
N TYR A 465 -4.94 -13.21 21.78
CA TYR A 465 -5.27 -14.60 22.12
C TYR A 465 -4.43 -15.03 23.31
N GLU A 466 -5.03 -15.79 24.23
CA GLU A 466 -4.35 -16.39 25.38
C GLU A 466 -4.51 -17.90 25.39
N TYR A 467 -3.39 -18.61 25.51
CA TYR A 467 -3.38 -20.05 25.66
C TYR A 467 -3.51 -20.47 27.13
N PRO A 468 -4.30 -21.52 27.44
CA PRO A 468 -4.42 -22.06 28.80
C PRO A 468 -3.09 -22.55 29.38
N SER A 469 -2.14 -22.92 28.53
CA SER A 469 -0.77 -23.27 28.90
C SER A 469 0.21 -22.71 27.86
N PRO A 470 1.46 -22.36 28.25
CA PRO A 470 2.43 -21.84 27.31
C PRO A 470 2.77 -22.86 26.20
N MET A 471 2.73 -22.41 24.95
CA MET A 471 3.19 -23.18 23.80
C MET A 471 4.72 -23.37 23.89
N ARG A 472 5.22 -24.59 23.64
CA ARG A 472 6.66 -24.90 23.65
C ARG A 472 7.26 -24.86 22.26
#